data_AF-Q2YHM0-F1
#
_entry.id   AF-Q2YHM0-F1
#
_cell.length_a   1.000
_cell.length_b   1.000
_cell.length_c   1.000
_cell.angle_alpha   90.00
_cell.angle_beta   90.00
_cell.angle_gamma   90.00
#
_symmetry.space_group_name_H-M   'P 1'
#
loop_
_entity.id
_entity.type
_entity.pdbx_description
1 polymer ?
#
loop_
_entity_poly.entity_id
_entity_poly.type
_entity_poly.pdbx_seq_one_letter_code
_entity_poly.pdbx_strand_id
1 'polypeptide(L)'
;HQAFSAGMRKIAEYGLGMIDCPYLLHWVNVAYPEILQNLELTKAINPEALGKLLTEELTTHLENQYLTHQETEVQTLINKVLNVEEQAWREGSVPELRDNCYFSPLAIDVIQFVHAAFESVGTVLGDTSKVQMIACLLKDFLNSYKKFQEKVLKGSNNRNSGTVIMANLSCVEQFRDYIVKKADLFPVDIKECCLSIVADMKNCGYRYLTSPIHKDLKSQYRSLGTPIWLEKKHVFEKLLEGINKHTQDVTGLTDSCHQELLSQLHLEVTVEYVRRLLKRKIKLRNKEMQEQAARSVWEDGQRLNQLLTE
;
A
#
# COMPACT_ATOMS: atom_id res chain seq x y z
N HIS A 1 -28.64 37.73 -12.47
CA HIS A 1 -27.20 37.50 -12.68
C HIS A 1 -26.36 38.64 -12.09
N GLN A 2 -26.36 39.85 -12.67
CA GLN A 2 -25.45 40.95 -12.28
C GLN A 2 -25.48 41.29 -10.78
N ALA A 3 -26.66 41.39 -10.16
CA ALA A 3 -26.78 41.65 -8.73
C ALA A 3 -26.15 40.53 -7.87
N PHE A 4 -26.29 39.28 -8.30
CA PHE A 4 -25.70 38.12 -7.60
C PHE A 4 -24.18 38.09 -7.76
N SER A 5 -23.68 38.36 -8.96
CA SER A 5 -22.24 38.53 -9.22
C SER A 5 -21.64 39.66 -8.38
N ALA A 6 -22.31 40.83 -8.30
CA ALA A 6 -21.85 41.94 -7.47
C ALA A 6 -21.83 41.59 -5.97
N GLY A 7 -22.84 40.86 -5.47
CA GLY A 7 -22.87 40.36 -4.10
C GLY A 7 -21.73 39.38 -3.80
N MET A 8 -21.53 38.39 -4.67
CA MET A 8 -20.45 37.40 -4.54
C MET A 8 -19.07 38.03 -4.60
N ARG A 9 -18.86 39.01 -5.50
CA ARG A 9 -17.60 39.75 -5.59
C ARG A 9 -17.29 40.50 -4.30
N LYS A 10 -18.28 41.19 -3.73
CA LYS A 10 -18.12 41.92 -2.46
C LYS A 10 -17.73 40.98 -1.31
N ILE A 11 -18.30 39.77 -1.27
CA ILE A 11 -17.95 38.75 -0.28
C ILE A 11 -16.52 38.25 -0.48
N ALA A 12 -16.15 37.94 -1.72
CA ALA A 12 -14.81 37.46 -2.06
C ALA A 12 -13.71 38.51 -1.79
N GLU A 13 -13.96 39.79 -2.06
CA GLU A 13 -13.02 40.89 -1.82
C GLU A 13 -12.84 41.23 -0.33
N TYR A 14 -13.77 40.83 0.54
CA TYR A 14 -13.70 41.10 1.99
C TYR A 14 -12.65 40.25 2.71
N GLY A 15 -12.12 39.20 2.06
CA GLY A 15 -11.19 38.24 2.66
C GLY A 15 -11.95 37.14 3.40
N LEU A 16 -12.19 36.02 2.70
CA LEU A 16 -12.91 34.89 3.25
C LEU A 16 -12.04 34.05 4.19
N GLY A 17 -12.63 33.66 5.31
CA GLY A 17 -12.07 32.63 6.17
C GLY A 17 -12.10 31.26 5.51
N MET A 18 -11.37 30.31 6.10
CA MET A 18 -11.20 28.96 5.54
C MET A 18 -12.49 28.15 5.49
N ILE A 19 -13.47 28.50 6.32
CA ILE A 19 -14.79 27.87 6.35
C ILE A 19 -15.65 28.37 5.20
N ASP A 20 -15.62 29.67 4.91
CA ASP A 20 -16.54 30.32 3.96
C ASP A 20 -16.06 30.22 2.50
N CYS A 21 -14.74 30.15 2.29
CA CYS A 21 -14.12 30.03 0.97
C CYS A 21 -14.68 28.84 0.13
N PRO A 22 -14.70 27.59 0.63
CA PRO A 22 -15.23 26.47 -0.13
C PRO A 22 -16.73 26.59 -0.46
N TYR A 23 -17.55 27.20 0.39
CA TYR A 23 -18.96 27.42 0.06
C TYR A 23 -19.12 28.41 -1.10
N LEU A 24 -18.38 29.51 -1.08
CA LEU A 24 -18.43 30.48 -2.18
C LEU A 24 -17.90 29.86 -3.48
N LEU A 25 -16.79 29.11 -3.42
CA LEU A 25 -16.25 28.41 -4.58
C LEU A 25 -17.24 27.39 -5.16
N HIS A 26 -17.90 26.59 -4.32
CA HIS A 26 -18.92 25.65 -4.77
C HIS A 26 -20.08 26.36 -5.48
N TRP A 27 -20.53 27.51 -4.97
CA TRP A 27 -21.56 28.31 -5.64
C TRP A 27 -21.11 28.82 -7.02
N VAL A 28 -19.87 29.30 -7.12
CA VAL A 28 -19.31 29.88 -8.35
C VAL A 28 -19.04 28.81 -9.40
N ASN A 29 -18.49 27.67 -8.99
CA ASN A 29 -18.00 26.62 -9.89
C ASN A 29 -19.04 25.55 -10.22
N VAL A 30 -19.99 25.27 -9.31
CA VAL A 30 -20.90 24.13 -9.44
C VAL A 30 -22.37 24.58 -9.37
N ALA A 31 -22.84 25.08 -8.23
CA ALA A 31 -24.27 25.26 -8.01
C ALA A 31 -24.91 26.29 -8.95
N TYR A 32 -24.27 27.45 -9.19
CA TYR A 32 -24.83 28.46 -10.10
C TYR A 32 -24.82 28.02 -11.57
N PRO A 33 -23.72 27.47 -12.11
CA PRO A 33 -23.73 26.84 -13.43
C PRO A 33 -24.82 25.77 -13.59
N GLU A 34 -25.02 24.90 -12.60
CA GLU A 34 -26.07 23.87 -12.65
C GLU A 34 -27.48 24.46 -12.71
N ILE A 35 -27.76 25.51 -11.94
CA ILE A 35 -29.04 26.23 -12.01
C ILE A 35 -29.27 26.76 -13.43
N LEU A 36 -28.24 27.36 -14.04
CA LEU A 36 -28.34 27.91 -15.40
C LEU A 36 -28.49 26.85 -16.48
N GLN A 37 -28.07 25.61 -16.23
CA GLN A 37 -28.22 24.48 -17.15
C GLN A 37 -29.63 23.86 -17.13
N ASN A 38 -30.55 24.35 -16.28
CA ASN A 38 -31.92 23.89 -16.26
C ASN A 38 -32.63 24.12 -17.62
N LEU A 39 -33.22 23.06 -18.16
CA LEU A 39 -33.88 23.02 -19.48
C LEU A 39 -34.94 24.12 -19.71
N GLU A 40 -35.66 24.53 -18.69
CA GLU A 40 -36.67 25.59 -18.83
C GLU A 40 -36.02 26.98 -18.85
N LEU A 41 -34.90 27.15 -18.14
CA LEU A 41 -34.15 28.41 -18.13
C LEU A 41 -33.34 28.59 -19.41
N THR A 42 -32.74 27.53 -19.95
CA THR A 42 -31.94 27.61 -21.19
C THR A 42 -32.76 27.96 -22.44
N LYS A 43 -34.08 27.71 -22.42
CA LYS A 43 -35.00 28.17 -23.47
C LYS A 43 -35.23 29.68 -23.46
N ALA A 44 -35.11 30.32 -22.29
CA ALA A 44 -35.44 31.73 -22.09
C ALA A 44 -34.22 32.63 -21.89
N ILE A 45 -33.09 32.07 -21.46
CA ILE A 45 -31.87 32.77 -21.09
C ILE A 45 -30.71 32.09 -21.78
N ASN A 46 -29.81 32.87 -22.40
CA ASN A 46 -28.52 32.36 -22.88
C ASN A 46 -27.52 32.34 -21.72
N PRO A 47 -27.15 31.17 -21.16
CA PRO A 47 -26.22 31.08 -20.03
C PRO A 47 -24.82 31.58 -20.36
N GLU A 48 -24.36 31.37 -21.59
CA GLU A 48 -23.02 31.77 -22.03
C GLU A 48 -22.87 33.29 -22.05
N ALA A 49 -23.94 34.00 -22.42
CA ALA A 49 -23.96 35.46 -22.44
C ALA A 49 -23.95 36.09 -21.03
N LEU A 50 -24.29 35.33 -19.99
CA LEU A 50 -24.24 35.81 -18.61
C LEU A 50 -22.81 35.80 -18.04
N GLY A 51 -21.96 34.86 -18.47
CA GLY A 51 -20.60 34.70 -17.95
C GLY A 51 -20.54 34.16 -16.51
N LYS A 52 -19.32 34.09 -15.96
CA LYS A 52 -19.07 33.60 -14.59
C LYS A 52 -19.47 34.64 -13.53
N LEU A 53 -19.83 34.17 -12.33
CA LEU A 53 -20.18 35.05 -11.21
C LEU A 53 -19.01 35.91 -10.73
N LEU A 54 -17.80 35.36 -10.76
CA LEU A 54 -16.56 36.05 -10.40
C LEU A 54 -15.65 36.19 -11.62
N THR A 55 -14.71 37.13 -11.54
CA THR A 55 -13.63 37.24 -12.52
C THR A 55 -12.70 36.03 -12.42
N GLU A 56 -12.03 35.70 -13.51
CA GLU A 56 -11.07 34.59 -13.55
C GLU A 56 -9.91 34.78 -12.56
N GLU A 57 -9.42 36.01 -12.42
CA GLU A 57 -8.39 36.38 -11.45
C GLU A 57 -8.80 36.06 -10.00
N LEU A 58 -9.99 36.54 -9.59
CA LEU A 58 -10.48 36.35 -8.22
C LEU A 58 -10.84 34.88 -7.94
N THR A 59 -11.41 34.20 -8.94
CA THR A 59 -11.71 32.77 -8.86
C THR A 59 -10.43 31.97 -8.65
N THR A 60 -9.42 32.19 -9.51
CA THR A 60 -8.13 31.48 -9.44
C THR A 60 -7.43 31.74 -8.10
N HIS A 61 -7.49 32.98 -7.60
CA HIS A 61 -6.93 33.32 -6.29
C HIS A 61 -7.58 32.51 -5.15
N LEU A 62 -8.92 32.48 -5.10
CA LEU A 62 -9.67 31.74 -4.08
C LEU A 62 -9.45 30.23 -4.20
N GLU A 63 -9.44 29.69 -5.42
CA GLU A 63 -9.17 28.28 -5.66
C GLU A 63 -7.78 27.88 -5.18
N ASN A 64 -6.76 28.69 -5.49
CA ASN A 64 -5.40 28.45 -5.01
C ASN A 64 -5.33 28.54 -3.48
N GLN A 65 -5.97 29.53 -2.86
CA GLN A 65 -6.03 29.64 -1.40
C GLN A 65 -6.67 28.39 -0.76
N TYR A 66 -7.78 27.92 -1.32
CA TYR A 66 -8.45 26.70 -0.86
C TYR A 66 -7.58 25.45 -1.06
N LEU A 67 -6.98 25.29 -2.23
CA LEU A 67 -6.11 24.17 -2.55
C LEU A 67 -4.88 24.12 -1.64
N THR A 68 -4.15 25.23 -1.46
CA THR A 68 -3.00 25.29 -0.56
C THR A 68 -3.38 24.94 0.88
N HIS A 69 -4.58 25.31 1.32
CA HIS A 69 -5.06 24.93 2.64
C HIS A 69 -5.34 23.43 2.76
N GLN A 70 -6.10 22.87 1.81
CA GLN A 70 -6.35 21.43 1.76
C GLN A 70 -5.04 20.64 1.71
N GLU A 71 -4.08 21.11 0.92
CA GLU A 71 -2.74 20.52 0.85
C GLU A 71 -2.05 20.49 2.21
N THR A 72 -1.99 21.66 2.87
CA THR A 72 -1.32 21.82 4.17
C THR A 72 -2.00 21.00 5.27
N GLU A 73 -3.33 21.00 5.29
CA GLU A 73 -4.12 20.28 6.28
C GLU A 73 -3.93 18.76 6.15
N VAL A 74 -4.15 18.22 4.95
CA VAL A 74 -3.99 16.79 4.68
C VAL A 74 -2.55 16.36 4.94
N GLN A 75 -1.56 17.12 4.47
CA GLN A 75 -0.15 16.84 4.71
C GLN A 75 0.17 16.81 6.21
N THR A 76 -0.37 17.74 6.99
CA THR A 76 -0.19 17.78 8.45
C THR A 76 -0.80 16.55 9.12
N LEU A 77 -2.02 16.18 8.74
CA LEU A 77 -2.73 15.03 9.32
C LEU A 77 -2.01 13.71 9.04
N ILE A 78 -1.69 13.43 7.77
CA ILE A 78 -1.04 12.15 7.39
C ILE A 78 0.37 12.04 7.98
N ASN A 79 1.13 13.15 8.06
CA ASN A 79 2.44 13.16 8.70
C ASN A 79 2.33 12.93 10.21
N LYS A 80 1.29 13.46 10.85
CA LYS A 80 1.04 13.21 12.28
C LYS A 80 0.77 11.73 12.54
N VAL A 81 -0.04 11.06 11.70
CA VAL A 81 -0.29 9.62 11.81
C VAL A 81 1.02 8.83 11.73
N LEU A 82 1.85 9.09 10.71
CA LEU A 82 3.15 8.40 10.57
C LEU A 82 4.10 8.68 11.75
N ASN A 83 4.12 9.91 12.26
CA ASN A 83 4.95 10.27 13.41
C ASN A 83 4.53 9.53 14.69
N VAL A 84 3.23 9.33 14.91
CA VAL A 84 2.73 8.55 16.05
C VAL A 84 3.22 7.11 15.97
N GLU A 85 3.11 6.46 14.80
CA GLU A 85 3.62 5.10 14.61
C GLU A 85 5.14 5.02 14.74
N GLU A 86 5.88 6.01 14.21
CA GLU A 86 7.34 6.04 14.33
C GLU A 86 7.80 6.22 15.79
N GLN A 87 7.11 7.05 16.58
CA GLN A 87 7.41 7.20 18.01
C GLN A 87 7.05 5.94 18.80
N ALA A 88 5.87 5.35 18.57
CA ALA A 88 5.45 4.12 19.22
C ALA A 88 6.47 2.98 18.97
N TRP A 89 6.96 2.85 17.73
CA TRP A 89 8.02 1.89 17.41
C TRP A 89 9.32 2.19 18.17
N ARG A 90 9.77 3.45 18.21
CA ARG A 90 11.00 3.86 18.91
C ARG A 90 10.95 3.60 20.41
N GLU A 91 9.78 3.77 21.01
CA GLU A 91 9.52 3.52 22.44
C GLU A 91 9.40 2.02 22.76
N GLY A 92 9.40 1.16 21.75
CA GLY A 92 9.30 -0.30 21.93
C GLY A 92 7.87 -0.81 22.06
N SER A 93 6.87 0.02 21.77
CA SER A 93 5.45 -0.38 21.80
C SER A 93 5.17 -1.47 20.79
N VAL A 94 4.38 -2.46 21.19
CA VAL A 94 3.92 -3.54 20.33
C VAL A 94 2.59 -3.12 19.71
N PRO A 95 2.37 -3.31 18.40
CA PRO A 95 1.08 -3.06 17.78
C PRO A 95 -0.06 -3.81 18.48
N GLU A 96 -1.25 -3.24 18.46
CA GLU A 96 -2.45 -3.87 19.02
C GLU A 96 -2.73 -5.20 18.31
N LEU A 97 -3.22 -6.21 19.03
CA LEU A 97 -3.76 -7.42 18.42
C LEU A 97 -5.27 -7.26 18.23
N ARG A 98 -5.74 -7.35 16.98
CA ARG A 98 -7.16 -7.45 16.64
C ARG A 98 -7.38 -8.72 15.85
N ASP A 99 -8.32 -9.55 16.30
CA ASP A 99 -8.60 -10.86 15.70
C ASP A 99 -7.32 -11.69 15.53
N ASN A 100 -6.48 -11.71 16.58
CA ASN A 100 -5.15 -12.35 16.62
C ASN A 100 -4.13 -11.84 15.59
N CYS A 101 -4.40 -10.73 14.90
CA CYS A 101 -3.51 -10.10 13.93
C CYS A 101 -2.94 -8.79 14.49
N TYR A 102 -1.66 -8.51 14.25
CA TYR A 102 -1.07 -7.21 14.58
C TYR A 102 -1.70 -6.14 13.70
N PHE A 103 -2.19 -5.09 14.35
CA PHE A 103 -3.00 -4.06 13.74
C PHE A 103 -2.34 -2.69 13.90
N SER A 104 -2.35 -1.92 12.81
CA SER A 104 -2.06 -0.48 12.83
C SER A 104 -3.19 0.25 12.11
N PRO A 105 -3.74 1.33 12.69
CA PRO A 105 -4.78 2.13 12.05
C PRO A 105 -4.24 3.02 10.92
N LEU A 106 -2.91 3.10 10.74
CA LEU A 106 -2.25 4.06 9.85
C LEU A 106 -2.84 4.10 8.44
N ALA A 107 -3.07 2.94 7.80
CA ALA A 107 -3.65 2.91 6.47
C ALA A 107 -5.08 3.44 6.44
N ILE A 108 -5.90 3.07 7.43
CA ILE A 108 -7.30 3.49 7.54
C ILE A 108 -7.36 5.01 7.68
N ASP A 109 -6.61 5.57 8.63
CA ASP A 109 -6.63 7.00 8.92
C ASP A 109 -6.15 7.81 7.71
N VAL A 110 -5.03 7.42 7.12
CA VAL A 110 -4.46 8.12 5.95
C VAL A 110 -5.37 8.02 4.74
N ILE A 111 -5.94 6.84 4.46
CA ILE A 111 -6.90 6.66 3.36
C ILE A 111 -8.13 7.54 3.60
N GLN A 112 -8.66 7.60 4.81
CA GLN A 112 -9.82 8.45 5.14
C GLN A 112 -9.52 9.94 4.90
N PHE A 113 -8.39 10.45 5.43
CA PHE A 113 -8.02 11.85 5.23
C PHE A 113 -7.82 12.20 3.75
N VAL A 114 -7.13 11.33 3.01
CA VAL A 114 -6.88 11.52 1.57
C VAL A 114 -8.19 11.43 0.79
N HIS A 115 -9.06 10.47 1.09
CA HIS A 115 -10.33 10.31 0.38
C HIS A 115 -11.29 11.47 0.62
N ALA A 116 -11.40 11.93 1.87
CA ALA A 116 -12.20 13.10 2.20
C ALA A 116 -11.73 14.35 1.44
N ALA A 117 -10.41 14.53 1.29
CA ALA A 117 -9.86 15.63 0.51
C ALA A 117 -10.14 15.49 -1.00
N PHE A 118 -10.06 14.28 -1.55
CA PHE A 118 -10.48 14.00 -2.94
C PHE A 118 -11.93 14.41 -3.18
N GLU A 119 -12.86 13.99 -2.31
CA GLU A 119 -14.28 14.30 -2.42
C GLU A 119 -14.54 15.80 -2.24
N SER A 120 -13.90 16.43 -1.25
CA SER A 120 -14.05 17.85 -0.96
C SER A 120 -13.57 18.73 -2.12
N VAL A 121 -12.37 18.49 -2.64
CA VAL A 121 -11.82 19.24 -3.78
C VAL A 121 -12.66 19.03 -5.03
N GLY A 122 -13.06 17.79 -5.33
CA GLY A 122 -13.93 17.48 -6.47
C GLY A 122 -15.28 18.19 -6.39
N THR A 123 -15.91 18.21 -5.20
CA THR A 123 -17.22 18.82 -4.99
C THR A 123 -17.17 20.36 -5.02
N VAL A 124 -16.13 20.96 -4.46
CA VAL A 124 -16.01 22.43 -4.35
C VAL A 124 -15.57 23.04 -5.68
N LEU A 125 -14.66 22.41 -6.40
CA LEU A 125 -14.08 22.97 -7.62
C LEU A 125 -14.75 22.49 -8.91
N GLY A 126 -15.43 21.34 -8.88
CA GLY A 126 -16.00 20.74 -10.09
C GLY A 126 -14.95 20.33 -11.13
N ASP A 127 -13.67 20.34 -10.76
CA ASP A 127 -12.53 20.10 -11.64
C ASP A 127 -11.66 18.97 -11.09
N THR A 128 -11.72 17.82 -11.76
CA THR A 128 -10.98 16.61 -11.39
C THR A 128 -9.48 16.72 -11.71
N SER A 129 -9.03 17.69 -12.50
CA SER A 129 -7.60 17.92 -12.68
C SER A 129 -6.93 18.46 -11.42
N LYS A 130 -7.69 19.18 -10.58
CA LYS A 130 -7.17 19.78 -9.34
C LYS A 130 -7.04 18.79 -8.19
N VAL A 131 -7.69 17.61 -8.29
CA VAL A 131 -7.52 16.56 -7.28
C VAL A 131 -6.16 15.84 -7.36
N GLN A 132 -5.41 16.03 -8.45
CA GLN A 132 -4.11 15.38 -8.67
C GLN A 132 -3.07 15.77 -7.60
N MET A 133 -3.16 16.96 -7.03
CA MET A 133 -2.29 17.39 -5.93
C MET A 133 -2.47 16.49 -4.68
N ILE A 134 -3.71 16.08 -4.37
CA ILE A 134 -3.98 15.13 -3.28
C ILE A 134 -3.35 13.75 -3.57
N ALA A 135 -3.35 13.32 -4.83
CA ALA A 135 -2.64 12.11 -5.25
C ALA A 135 -1.12 12.21 -5.04
N CYS A 136 -0.52 13.38 -5.31
CA CYS A 136 0.89 13.66 -5.00
C CYS A 136 1.18 13.55 -3.50
N LEU A 137 0.31 14.07 -2.63
CA LEU A 137 0.48 13.96 -1.18
C LEU A 137 0.51 12.50 -0.71
N LEU A 138 -0.36 11.65 -1.24
CA LEU A 138 -0.33 10.22 -0.92
C LEU A 138 0.98 9.57 -1.37
N LYS A 139 1.46 9.88 -2.58
CA LYS A 139 2.75 9.39 -3.08
C LYS A 139 3.91 9.79 -2.16
N ASP A 140 3.95 11.04 -1.72
CA ASP A 140 5.02 11.55 -0.86
C ASP A 140 4.94 10.97 0.55
N PHE A 141 3.72 10.76 1.06
CA PHE A 141 3.48 10.00 2.27
C PHE A 141 4.00 8.56 2.15
N LEU A 142 3.66 7.83 1.08
CA LEU A 142 4.10 6.45 0.87
C LEU A 142 5.64 6.35 0.80
N ASN A 143 6.32 7.32 0.20
CA ASN A 143 7.77 7.40 0.24
C ASN A 143 8.32 7.60 1.66
N SER A 144 7.66 8.43 2.47
CA SER A 144 8.04 8.65 3.86
C SER A 144 7.78 7.41 4.72
N TYR A 145 6.67 6.73 4.48
CA TYR A 145 6.30 5.47 5.11
C TYR A 145 7.28 4.34 4.73
N LYS A 146 7.69 4.25 3.46
CA LYS A 146 8.77 3.35 3.01
C LYS A 146 10.06 3.61 3.79
N LYS A 147 10.48 4.87 3.93
CA LYS A 147 11.68 5.22 4.72
C LYS A 147 11.53 4.82 6.19
N PHE A 148 10.34 5.00 6.78
CA PHE A 148 10.07 4.50 8.13
C PHE A 148 10.23 2.98 8.21
N GLN A 149 9.58 2.22 7.32
CA GLN A 149 9.72 0.76 7.28
C GLN A 149 11.18 0.33 7.09
N GLU A 150 11.95 1.01 6.24
CA GLU A 150 13.39 0.74 6.08
C GLU A 150 14.19 0.94 7.39
N LYS A 151 13.81 1.90 8.23
CA LYS A 151 14.39 2.05 9.58
C LYS A 151 14.01 0.87 10.47
N VAL A 152 12.75 0.45 10.47
CA VAL A 152 12.26 -0.72 11.23
C VAL A 152 13.00 -1.99 10.82
N LEU A 153 13.17 -2.21 9.52
CA LEU A 153 13.89 -3.35 8.94
C LEU A 153 15.37 -3.38 9.37
N LYS A 154 16.02 -2.22 9.48
CA LYS A 154 17.41 -2.08 9.95
C LYS A 154 17.53 -2.17 11.47
N GLY A 155 16.48 -1.81 12.21
CA GLY A 155 16.41 -1.83 13.67
C GLY A 155 16.24 -3.23 14.25
N SER A 156 16.99 -4.22 13.76
CA SER A 156 16.86 -5.65 14.12
C SER A 156 17.09 -5.96 15.62
N ASN A 157 17.54 -5.00 16.41
CA ASN A 157 17.74 -5.14 17.86
C ASN A 157 16.51 -4.70 18.68
N ASN A 158 15.52 -4.06 18.06
CA ASN A 158 14.26 -3.72 18.72
C ASN A 158 13.31 -4.93 18.70
N ARG A 159 12.87 -5.37 19.88
CA ARG A 159 12.05 -6.58 20.06
C ARG A 159 10.69 -6.51 19.34
N ASN A 160 10.18 -5.30 19.07
CA ASN A 160 8.91 -5.05 18.40
C ASN A 160 9.03 -4.90 16.86
N SER A 161 10.24 -4.92 16.27
CA SER A 161 10.37 -4.69 14.81
C SER A 161 9.63 -5.75 13.98
N GLY A 162 9.62 -7.02 14.40
CA GLY A 162 8.88 -8.07 13.70
C GLY A 162 7.37 -7.83 13.67
N THR A 163 6.79 -7.45 14.81
CA THR A 163 5.35 -7.22 14.94
C THR A 163 4.90 -5.95 14.22
N VAL A 164 5.74 -4.90 14.23
CA VAL A 164 5.52 -3.69 13.41
C VAL A 164 5.54 -4.00 11.92
N ILE A 165 6.47 -4.85 11.44
CA ILE A 165 6.47 -5.27 10.03
C ILE A 165 5.19 -6.05 9.68
N MET A 166 4.71 -6.92 10.57
CA MET A 166 3.45 -7.65 10.35
C MET A 166 2.24 -6.72 10.24
N ALA A 167 2.11 -5.74 11.14
CA ALA A 167 1.05 -4.73 11.05
C ALA A 167 1.17 -3.89 9.77
N ASN A 168 2.38 -3.47 9.42
CA ASN A 168 2.64 -2.66 8.24
C ASN A 168 2.29 -3.37 6.93
N LEU A 169 2.45 -4.70 6.85
CA LEU A 169 2.08 -5.49 5.67
C LEU A 169 0.57 -5.41 5.38
N SER A 170 -0.28 -5.46 6.41
CA SER A 170 -1.72 -5.24 6.25
C SER A 170 -2.03 -3.82 5.76
N CYS A 171 -1.34 -2.80 6.30
CA CYS A 171 -1.48 -1.43 5.82
C CYS A 171 -1.09 -1.28 4.33
N VAL A 172 -0.01 -1.96 3.91
CA VAL A 172 0.47 -1.97 2.52
C VAL A 172 -0.55 -2.60 1.56
N GLU A 173 -1.20 -3.70 1.96
CA GLU A 173 -2.32 -4.29 1.20
C GLU A 173 -3.50 -3.31 1.08
N GLN A 174 -3.89 -2.66 2.18
CA GLN A 174 -4.99 -1.68 2.18
C GLN A 174 -4.71 -0.49 1.25
N PHE A 175 -3.48 0.05 1.26
CA PHE A 175 -3.10 1.11 0.32
C PHE A 175 -3.15 0.64 -1.14
N ARG A 176 -2.59 -0.55 -1.43
CA ARG A 176 -2.65 -1.14 -2.78
C ARG A 176 -4.10 -1.26 -3.25
N ASP A 177 -4.97 -1.82 -2.42
CA ASP A 177 -6.37 -2.01 -2.74
C ASP A 177 -7.11 -0.69 -2.96
N TYR A 178 -6.84 0.33 -2.14
CA TYR A 178 -7.42 1.65 -2.31
C TYR A 178 -6.99 2.28 -3.65
N ILE A 179 -5.69 2.28 -3.96
CA ILE A 179 -5.14 2.84 -5.21
C ILE A 179 -5.70 2.12 -6.43
N VAL A 180 -5.87 0.80 -6.37
CA VAL A 180 -6.45 0.00 -7.46
C VAL A 180 -7.94 0.28 -7.62
N LYS A 181 -8.71 0.29 -6.52
CA LYS A 181 -10.18 0.50 -6.55
C LYS A 181 -10.56 1.93 -6.93
N LYS A 182 -9.75 2.91 -6.57
CA LYS A 182 -9.97 4.34 -6.87
C LYS A 182 -9.04 4.84 -7.98
N ALA A 183 -8.72 3.98 -8.95
CA ALA A 183 -7.77 4.27 -10.03
C ALA A 183 -8.05 5.60 -10.75
N ASP A 184 -9.32 5.96 -10.91
CA ASP A 184 -9.77 7.16 -11.63
C ASP A 184 -9.38 8.47 -10.93
N LEU A 185 -9.06 8.43 -9.63
CA LEU A 185 -8.62 9.59 -8.86
C LEU A 185 -7.13 9.90 -9.03
N PHE A 186 -6.37 9.02 -9.69
CA PHE A 186 -4.91 9.11 -9.78
C PHE A 186 -4.46 9.30 -11.24
N PRO A 187 -3.59 10.28 -11.51
CA PRO A 187 -2.78 10.30 -12.72
C PRO A 187 -2.02 8.98 -12.89
N VAL A 188 -1.85 8.53 -14.14
CA VAL A 188 -1.26 7.23 -14.46
C VAL A 188 0.15 7.08 -13.88
N ASP A 189 0.98 8.10 -14.02
CA ASP A 189 2.36 8.14 -13.52
C ASP A 189 2.42 8.10 -11.98
N ILE A 190 1.54 8.84 -11.30
CA ILE A 190 1.45 8.84 -9.84
C ILE A 190 0.97 7.48 -9.34
N LYS A 191 -0.05 6.91 -9.98
CA LYS A 191 -0.58 5.59 -9.66
C LYS A 191 0.50 4.51 -9.76
N GLU A 192 1.23 4.47 -10.87
CA GLU A 192 2.33 3.52 -11.08
C GLU A 192 3.44 3.70 -10.03
N CYS A 193 3.81 4.95 -9.71
CA CYS A 193 4.74 5.25 -8.62
C CYS A 193 4.26 4.71 -7.27
N CYS A 194 3.02 5.01 -6.87
CA CYS A 194 2.45 4.55 -5.61
C CYS A 194 2.40 3.02 -5.55
N LEU A 195 1.96 2.36 -6.62
CA LEU A 195 1.90 0.90 -6.72
C LEU A 195 3.30 0.25 -6.62
N SER A 196 4.31 0.87 -7.23
CA SER A 196 5.69 0.44 -7.13
C SER A 196 6.22 0.56 -5.69
N ILE A 197 5.94 1.68 -5.00
CA ILE A 197 6.33 1.89 -3.60
C ILE A 197 5.71 0.82 -2.69
N VAL A 198 4.41 0.59 -2.78
CA VAL A 198 3.74 -0.42 -1.92
C VAL A 198 4.22 -1.83 -2.25
N ALA A 199 4.49 -2.15 -3.53
CA ALA A 199 5.05 -3.44 -3.92
C ALA A 199 6.45 -3.65 -3.33
N ASP A 200 7.31 -2.63 -3.38
CA ASP A 200 8.65 -2.67 -2.76
C ASP A 200 8.56 -2.89 -1.24
N MET A 201 7.66 -2.16 -0.57
CA MET A 201 7.45 -2.28 0.87
C MET A 201 6.97 -3.69 1.23
N LYS A 202 6.03 -4.26 0.47
CA LYS A 202 5.56 -5.63 0.65
C LYS A 202 6.71 -6.63 0.51
N ASN A 203 7.45 -6.55 -0.59
CA ASN A 203 8.56 -7.45 -0.90
C ASN A 203 9.66 -7.41 0.17
N CYS A 204 9.99 -6.21 0.68
CA CYS A 204 10.96 -6.05 1.75
C CYS A 204 10.45 -6.58 3.09
N GLY A 205 9.16 -6.37 3.41
CA GLY A 205 8.52 -6.90 4.60
C GLY A 205 8.50 -8.44 4.62
N TYR A 206 8.04 -9.07 3.53
CA TYR A 206 8.06 -10.54 3.42
C TYR A 206 9.48 -11.10 3.47
N ARG A 207 10.43 -10.50 2.74
CA ARG A 207 11.84 -10.94 2.79
C ARG A 207 12.42 -10.85 4.20
N TYR A 208 12.03 -9.85 4.99
CA TYR A 208 12.46 -9.73 6.38
C TYR A 208 11.93 -10.88 7.23
N LEU A 209 10.68 -11.28 7.03
CA LEU A 209 10.07 -12.41 7.74
C LEU A 209 10.61 -13.78 7.27
N THR A 210 10.91 -13.96 5.98
CA THR A 210 11.42 -15.24 5.45
C THR A 210 12.93 -15.42 5.60
N SER A 211 13.72 -14.35 5.66
CA SER A 211 15.19 -14.42 5.72
C SER A 211 15.73 -15.23 6.92
N PRO A 212 15.21 -15.09 8.15
CA PRO A 212 15.60 -15.94 9.28
C PRO A 212 15.36 -17.43 9.01
N ILE A 213 14.21 -17.77 8.41
CA ILE A 213 13.85 -19.15 8.03
C ILE A 213 14.92 -19.75 7.11
N HIS A 214 15.29 -19.03 6.03
CA HIS A 214 16.32 -19.49 5.11
C HIS A 214 17.71 -19.60 5.73
N LYS A 215 18.02 -18.71 6.68
CA LYS A 215 19.29 -18.75 7.41
C LYS A 215 19.40 -20.01 8.26
N ASP A 216 18.33 -20.40 8.94
CA ASP A 216 18.28 -21.56 9.81
C ASP A 216 18.23 -22.87 9.01
N LEU A 217 17.54 -22.88 7.87
CA LEU A 217 17.46 -24.02 6.93
C LEU A 217 18.71 -24.19 6.04
N LYS A 218 19.70 -23.30 6.14
CA LYS A 218 20.88 -23.28 5.26
C LYS A 218 21.65 -24.60 5.24
N SER A 219 21.70 -25.31 6.36
CA SER A 219 22.41 -26.59 6.44
C SER A 219 21.68 -27.69 5.68
N GLN A 220 20.36 -27.72 5.77
CA GLN A 220 19.46 -28.66 5.12
C GLN A 220 19.50 -28.42 3.60
N TYR A 221 19.42 -27.16 3.16
CA TYR A 221 19.59 -26.81 1.75
C TYR A 221 20.93 -27.31 1.18
N ARG A 222 22.02 -27.25 1.96
CA ARG A 222 23.35 -27.72 1.48
C ARG A 222 23.42 -29.22 1.24
N SER A 223 22.57 -29.99 1.91
CA SER A 223 22.47 -31.44 1.81
C SER A 223 21.63 -31.90 0.62
N LEU A 224 20.74 -31.05 0.11
CA LEU A 224 19.96 -31.33 -1.11
C LEU A 224 20.87 -31.52 -2.32
N GLY A 225 20.53 -32.49 -3.17
CA GLY A 225 21.32 -32.81 -4.36
C GLY A 225 22.70 -33.39 -4.05
N THR A 226 22.91 -33.94 -2.85
CA THR A 226 24.10 -34.73 -2.47
C THR A 226 23.75 -36.22 -2.31
N PRO A 227 24.71 -37.16 -2.31
CA PRO A 227 24.40 -38.58 -2.16
C PRO A 227 23.53 -38.89 -0.93
N ILE A 228 23.75 -38.16 0.17
CA ILE A 228 22.98 -38.29 1.42
C ILE A 228 21.49 -37.96 1.20
N TRP A 229 21.15 -37.00 0.33
CA TRP A 229 19.75 -36.69 0.01
C TRP A 229 19.08 -37.86 -0.72
N LEU A 230 19.80 -38.52 -1.63
CA LEU A 230 19.25 -39.67 -2.39
C LEU A 230 19.17 -40.94 -1.53
N GLU A 231 20.13 -41.14 -0.62
CA GLU A 231 20.23 -42.30 0.27
C GLU A 231 19.34 -42.19 1.52
N LYS A 232 19.10 -40.97 2.02
CA LYS A 232 18.37 -40.74 3.28
C LYS A 232 17.18 -39.82 3.08
N LYS A 233 15.97 -40.40 3.14
CA LYS A 233 14.69 -39.66 3.08
C LYS A 233 14.55 -38.55 4.15
N HIS A 234 15.22 -38.70 5.29
CA HIS A 234 15.15 -37.74 6.41
C HIS A 234 15.76 -36.35 6.12
N VAL A 235 16.53 -36.18 5.04
CA VAL A 235 17.12 -34.87 4.72
C VAL A 235 16.04 -33.84 4.39
N PHE A 236 15.03 -34.25 3.62
CA PHE A 236 13.93 -33.38 3.23
C PHE A 236 12.91 -33.22 4.36
N GLU A 237 12.64 -34.28 5.13
CA GLU A 237 11.76 -34.22 6.31
C GLU A 237 12.23 -33.18 7.33
N LYS A 238 13.53 -33.14 7.64
CA LYS A 238 14.11 -32.12 8.52
C LYS A 238 14.00 -30.69 7.98
N LEU A 239 13.96 -30.54 6.66
CA LEU A 239 13.75 -29.24 6.03
C LEU A 239 12.30 -28.81 6.21
N LEU A 240 11.34 -29.71 5.97
CA LEU A 240 9.91 -29.46 6.18
C LEU A 240 9.59 -29.17 7.65
N GLU A 241 10.16 -29.93 8.60
CA GLU A 241 10.02 -29.67 10.04
C GLU A 241 10.52 -28.27 10.42
N GLY A 242 11.65 -27.84 9.84
CA GLY A 242 12.19 -26.51 10.07
C GLY A 242 11.30 -25.40 9.49
N ILE A 243 10.76 -25.61 8.27
CA ILE A 243 9.78 -24.69 7.68
C ILE A 243 8.55 -24.58 8.59
N ASN A 244 7.95 -25.71 8.95
CA ASN A 244 6.73 -25.76 9.77
C ASN A 244 6.91 -25.09 11.14
N LYS A 245 8.08 -25.25 11.75
CA LYS A 245 8.39 -24.59 13.02
C LYS A 245 8.39 -23.07 12.87
N HIS A 246 8.98 -22.53 11.80
CA HIS A 246 9.06 -21.10 11.59
C HIS A 246 7.77 -20.47 11.05
N THR A 247 6.94 -21.23 10.33
CA THR A 247 5.61 -20.74 9.93
C THR A 247 4.69 -20.54 11.13
N GLN A 248 4.92 -21.25 12.24
CA GLN A 248 4.26 -20.96 13.52
C GLN A 248 4.75 -19.67 14.18
N ASP A 249 5.96 -19.18 13.86
CA ASP A 249 6.51 -17.95 14.44
C ASP A 249 5.97 -16.67 13.76
N VAL A 250 5.32 -16.80 12.60
CA VAL A 250 4.70 -15.69 11.84
C VAL A 250 3.19 -15.55 12.11
N THR A 251 2.72 -16.10 13.23
CA THR A 251 1.38 -15.85 13.76
C THR A 251 1.21 -14.37 14.05
N GLY A 252 0.12 -13.76 13.58
CA GLY A 252 -0.13 -12.32 13.74
C GLY A 252 -0.25 -11.54 12.44
N LEU A 253 -0.08 -12.19 11.29
CA LEU A 253 -0.47 -11.64 10.00
C LEU A 253 -1.96 -11.87 9.74
N THR A 254 -2.59 -11.00 8.96
CA THR A 254 -3.92 -11.27 8.40
C THR A 254 -3.87 -12.49 7.49
N ASP A 255 -5.01 -13.17 7.29
CA ASP A 255 -5.09 -14.36 6.45
C ASP A 255 -4.54 -14.12 5.03
N SER A 256 -4.86 -12.97 4.43
CA SER A 256 -4.34 -12.55 3.11
C SER A 256 -2.82 -12.47 3.09
N CYS A 257 -2.24 -11.70 4.03
CA CYS A 257 -0.80 -11.53 4.16
C CYS A 257 -0.09 -12.85 4.46
N HIS A 258 -0.70 -13.69 5.28
CA HIS A 258 -0.15 -14.99 5.65
C HIS A 258 -0.10 -15.92 4.43
N GLN A 259 -1.18 -16.02 3.66
CA GLN A 259 -1.22 -16.82 2.42
C GLN A 259 -0.19 -16.33 1.38
N GLU A 260 -0.06 -15.02 1.20
CA GLU A 260 0.95 -14.44 0.31
C GLU A 260 2.39 -14.73 0.80
N LEU A 261 2.63 -14.63 2.11
CA LEU A 261 3.93 -14.96 2.70
C LEU A 261 4.28 -16.44 2.48
N LEU A 262 3.34 -17.36 2.72
CA LEU A 262 3.54 -18.79 2.48
C LEU A 262 3.80 -19.08 1.00
N SER A 263 3.07 -18.41 0.09
CA SER A 263 3.28 -18.52 -1.35
C SER A 263 4.69 -18.06 -1.77
N GLN A 264 5.16 -16.95 -1.20
CA GLN A 264 6.51 -16.44 -1.41
C GLN A 264 7.56 -17.41 -0.85
N LEU A 265 7.37 -17.94 0.37
CA LEU A 265 8.26 -18.90 0.98
C LEU A 265 8.33 -20.20 0.14
N HIS A 266 7.19 -20.69 -0.34
CA HIS A 266 7.11 -21.86 -1.22
C HIS A 266 7.94 -21.67 -2.49
N LEU A 267 7.82 -20.50 -3.14
CA LEU A 267 8.63 -20.15 -4.31
C LEU A 267 10.12 -20.10 -3.98
N GLU A 268 10.50 -19.44 -2.88
CA GLU A 268 11.90 -19.32 -2.46
C GLU A 268 12.55 -20.67 -2.15
N VAL A 269 11.85 -21.54 -1.41
CA VAL A 269 12.29 -22.90 -1.09
C VAL A 269 12.43 -23.72 -2.36
N THR A 270 11.45 -23.67 -3.26
CA THR A 270 11.47 -24.39 -4.55
C THR A 270 12.65 -23.97 -5.41
N VAL A 271 12.89 -22.66 -5.52
CA VAL A 271 14.02 -22.11 -6.28
C VAL A 271 15.36 -22.56 -5.68
N GLU A 272 15.51 -22.54 -4.36
CA GLU A 272 16.74 -23.03 -3.70
C GLU A 272 16.90 -24.55 -3.86
N TYR A 273 15.81 -25.32 -3.75
CA TYR A 273 15.81 -26.77 -3.97
C TYR A 273 16.35 -27.12 -5.37
N VAL A 274 15.76 -26.53 -6.42
CA VAL A 274 16.20 -26.74 -7.81
C VAL A 274 17.65 -26.28 -7.99
N ARG A 275 18.01 -25.10 -7.47
CA ARG A 275 19.39 -24.58 -7.51
C ARG A 275 20.38 -25.57 -6.90
N ARG A 276 20.01 -26.30 -5.85
CA ARG A 276 20.87 -27.30 -5.19
C ARG A 276 21.08 -28.54 -6.04
N LEU A 277 20.02 -29.05 -6.66
CA LEU A 277 20.12 -30.18 -7.60
C LEU A 277 21.03 -29.87 -8.79
N LEU A 278 20.97 -28.63 -9.30
CA LEU A 278 21.79 -28.19 -10.43
C LEU A 278 23.28 -28.02 -10.12
N LYS A 279 23.72 -28.15 -8.86
CA LYS A 279 25.15 -28.06 -8.47
C LYS A 279 25.98 -29.30 -8.84
N ARG A 280 25.40 -30.31 -9.49
CA ARG A 280 26.08 -31.51 -10.01
C ARG A 280 26.92 -32.26 -8.95
N LYS A 281 26.46 -32.28 -7.70
CA LYS A 281 27.14 -32.98 -6.58
C LYS A 281 26.87 -34.48 -6.53
N ILE A 282 25.94 -34.99 -7.34
CA ILE A 282 25.67 -36.43 -7.54
C ILE A 282 25.87 -36.76 -9.02
N LYS A 283 26.39 -37.95 -9.30
CA LYS A 283 26.40 -38.54 -10.64
C LYS A 283 25.41 -39.70 -10.69
N LEU A 284 24.38 -39.59 -11.53
CA LEU A 284 23.36 -40.62 -11.72
C LEU A 284 23.82 -41.60 -12.81
N ARG A 285 24.58 -42.63 -12.42
CA ARG A 285 25.36 -43.47 -13.34
C ARG A 285 24.56 -44.56 -14.06
N ASN A 286 23.42 -44.96 -13.50
CA ASN A 286 22.60 -46.04 -14.02
C ASN A 286 21.11 -45.66 -13.95
N LYS A 287 20.28 -46.45 -14.65
CA LYS A 287 18.83 -46.23 -14.74
C LYS A 287 18.16 -46.24 -13.36
N GLU A 288 18.55 -47.15 -12.47
CA GLU A 288 17.97 -47.27 -11.13
C GLU A 288 18.17 -46.01 -10.29
N MET A 289 19.39 -45.45 -10.28
CA MET A 289 19.68 -44.17 -9.59
C MET A 289 18.92 -43.00 -10.22
N GLN A 290 18.74 -43.00 -11.54
CA GLN A 290 17.97 -41.97 -12.24
C GLN A 290 16.48 -42.03 -11.85
N GLU A 291 15.89 -43.22 -11.84
CA GLU A 291 14.51 -43.43 -11.40
C GLU A 291 14.31 -43.11 -9.92
N GLN A 292 15.28 -43.46 -9.06
CA GLN A 292 15.26 -43.08 -7.65
C GLN A 292 15.28 -41.56 -7.48
N ALA A 293 16.17 -40.86 -8.19
CA ALA A 293 16.25 -39.40 -8.11
C ALA A 293 14.97 -38.74 -8.63
N ALA A 294 14.39 -39.24 -9.72
CA ALA A 294 13.12 -38.74 -10.23
C ALA A 294 11.98 -38.91 -9.22
N ARG A 295 11.89 -40.08 -8.58
CA ARG A 295 10.92 -40.34 -7.49
C ARG A 295 11.13 -39.40 -6.32
N SER A 296 12.37 -39.22 -5.86
CA SER A 296 12.67 -38.31 -4.74
C SER A 296 12.28 -36.86 -5.05
N VAL A 297 12.58 -36.36 -6.26
CA VAL A 297 12.18 -35.00 -6.66
C VAL A 297 10.66 -34.85 -6.68
N TRP A 298 9.95 -35.85 -7.19
CA TRP A 298 8.49 -35.85 -7.22
C TRP A 298 7.87 -35.91 -5.81
N GLU A 299 8.35 -36.83 -4.96
CA GLU A 299 7.90 -36.97 -3.55
C GLU A 299 8.17 -35.68 -2.75
N ASP A 300 9.38 -35.12 -2.86
CA ASP A 300 9.76 -33.88 -2.18
C ASP A 300 8.88 -32.71 -2.64
N GLY A 301 8.61 -32.60 -3.94
CA GLY A 301 7.73 -31.57 -4.50
C GLY A 301 6.30 -31.67 -3.98
N GLN A 302 5.73 -32.88 -3.90
CA GLN A 302 4.39 -33.08 -3.35
C GLN A 302 4.32 -32.70 -1.87
N ARG A 303 5.30 -33.13 -1.07
CA ARG A 303 5.33 -32.85 0.37
C ARG A 303 5.49 -31.37 0.67
N LEU A 304 6.32 -30.65 -0.10
CA LEU A 304 6.46 -29.20 0.03
C LEU A 304 5.15 -28.47 -0.28
N ASN A 305 4.48 -28.89 -1.36
CA ASN A 305 3.21 -28.30 -1.76
C ASN A 305 2.14 -28.54 -0.69
N GLN A 306 2.05 -29.75 -0.12
CA GLN A 306 1.14 -30.06 0.99
C GLN A 306 1.37 -29.14 2.19
N LEU A 307 2.63 -28.98 2.63
CA LEU A 307 2.95 -28.18 3.82
C LEU A 307 2.57 -26.69 3.71
N LEU A 308 2.67 -26.10 2.52
CA LEU A 308 2.53 -24.65 2.33
C LEU A 308 1.23 -24.22 1.62
N THR A 309 0.39 -25.18 1.23
CA THR A 309 -0.89 -24.93 0.56
C THR A 309 -2.10 -25.43 1.39
N GLU A 310 -1.88 -26.36 2.32
CA GLU A 310 -2.87 -26.80 3.31
C GLU A 310 -2.74 -25.97 4.60
#